data_AF-A0A512CF47-F1
#
_entry.id   AF-A0A512CF47-F1
#
_cell.length_a   1.000
_cell.length_b   1.000
_cell.length_c   1.000
_cell.angle_alpha   90.00
_cell.angle_beta   90.00
_cell.angle_gamma   90.00
#
_symmetry.space_group_name_H-M   'P 1'
#
loop_
_entity.id
_entity.type
_entity.pdbx_description
1 polymer ?
#
loop_
_entity_poly.entity_id
_entity_poly.type
_entity_poly.pdbx_seq_one_letter_code
_entity_poly.pdbx_strand_id
1 'polypeptide(L)'
;MTGGMATIAGGVLAGYVAFLGGDDPVEKTRFATYLLGASIMNAPAAIVISKIIIPEEKDRKIDAHLDISGEVPDVNLIDAMSRGASEGLRLALNVGAMLLAFIAVIAALNYLLSGIIGEFLGLNSLVVSSTNGTFSGFSLEYLLGQVFRLFAWVIGVEWKDTLAVGSLLGQKTVINEFVAYLGLADMKAAGTLSPKSIVIATYALCGFSNFSSIAIQVGGIGSIAPGQQGNLSRLGMRALLAATIACLMTATIAGALF
;
A
#
# COMPACT_ATOMS: atom_id res chain seq x y z
N MET A 1 3.46 4.29 14.90
CA MET A 1 4.00 4.19 13.53
C MET A 1 3.42 3.01 12.77
N THR A 2 3.65 1.76 13.20
CA THR A 2 3.15 0.56 12.49
C THR A 2 1.66 0.63 12.16
N GLY A 3 0.81 1.02 13.10
CA GLY A 3 -0.64 1.17 12.85
C GLY A 3 -0.95 2.07 11.65
N GLY A 4 -0.32 3.26 11.59
CA GLY A 4 -0.54 4.22 10.50
C GLY A 4 -0.11 3.70 9.12
N MET A 5 0.93 2.85 9.05
CA MET A 5 1.37 2.22 7.78
C MET A 5 0.62 0.94 7.43
N ALA A 6 0.05 0.26 8.43
CA ALA A 6 -0.71 -0.96 8.19
C ALA A 6 -2.11 -0.65 7.67
N THR A 7 -2.65 0.54 7.93
CA THR A 7 -4.00 0.95 7.52
C THR A 7 -3.97 1.94 6.37
N ILE A 8 -5.16 2.25 5.83
CA ILE A 8 -5.40 3.33 4.88
C ILE A 8 -6.32 4.39 5.50
N ALA A 9 -6.33 5.59 4.92
CA ALA A 9 -7.25 6.65 5.31
C ALA A 9 -8.59 6.52 4.55
N GLY A 10 -9.69 6.94 5.19
CA GLY A 10 -11.02 6.91 4.57
C GLY A 10 -11.10 7.72 3.26
N GLY A 11 -10.38 8.85 3.17
CA GLY A 11 -10.36 9.68 1.97
C GLY A 11 -9.80 8.96 0.73
N VAL A 12 -8.76 8.14 0.89
CA VAL A 12 -8.15 7.39 -0.22
C VAL A 12 -8.86 6.07 -0.50
N LEU A 13 -9.54 5.49 0.50
CA LEU A 13 -10.33 4.27 0.35
C LEU A 13 -11.37 4.42 -0.77
N ALA A 14 -12.05 5.57 -0.84
CA ALA A 14 -13.01 5.86 -1.90
C ALA A 14 -12.39 5.81 -3.31
N GLY A 15 -11.13 6.26 -3.44
CA GLY A 15 -10.37 6.18 -4.69
C GLY A 15 -10.10 4.72 -5.10
N TYR A 16 -9.68 3.87 -4.17
CA TYR A 16 -9.43 2.45 -4.44
C TYR A 16 -10.71 1.69 -4.78
N VAL A 17 -11.82 2.01 -4.12
CA VAL A 17 -13.15 1.49 -4.46
C VAL A 17 -13.53 1.89 -5.89
N ALA A 18 -13.26 3.13 -6.29
CA ALA A 18 -13.52 3.58 -7.65
C ALA A 18 -12.65 2.84 -8.68
N PHE A 19 -11.35 2.67 -8.42
CA PHE A 19 -10.44 1.96 -9.33
C PHE A 19 -10.84 0.50 -9.53
N LEU A 20 -11.14 -0.23 -8.45
CA LEU A 20 -11.44 -1.66 -8.52
C LEU A 20 -12.90 -1.96 -8.89
N GLY A 21 -13.82 -1.11 -8.45
CA GLY A 21 -15.26 -1.24 -8.69
C GLY A 21 -15.73 -0.68 -10.04
N GLY A 22 -14.93 0.18 -10.70
CA GLY A 22 -15.29 0.80 -11.98
C GLY A 22 -16.57 1.63 -11.86
N ASP A 23 -17.54 1.37 -12.74
CA ASP A 23 -18.87 2.01 -12.69
C ASP A 23 -19.97 1.12 -12.09
N ASP A 24 -19.67 -0.14 -11.78
CA ASP A 24 -20.64 -1.11 -11.25
C ASP A 24 -20.84 -0.90 -9.74
N PRO A 25 -22.06 -0.53 -9.28
CA PRO A 25 -22.36 -0.37 -7.86
C PRO A 25 -22.16 -1.64 -7.02
N VAL A 26 -22.36 -2.82 -7.60
CA VAL A 26 -22.20 -4.11 -6.91
C VAL A 26 -20.72 -4.37 -6.65
N GLU A 27 -19.88 -4.19 -7.66
CA GLU A 27 -18.43 -4.33 -7.52
C GLU A 27 -17.85 -3.28 -6.56
N LYS A 28 -18.31 -2.02 -6.62
CA LYS A 28 -17.94 -0.97 -5.65
C LYS A 28 -18.24 -1.40 -4.22
N THR A 29 -19.45 -1.93 -3.98
CA THR A 29 -19.85 -2.41 -2.65
C THR A 29 -18.97 -3.57 -2.20
N ARG A 30 -18.62 -4.49 -3.11
CA ARG A 30 -17.74 -5.62 -2.79
C ARG A 30 -16.33 -5.15 -2.39
N PHE A 31 -15.70 -4.28 -3.18
CA PHE A 31 -14.36 -3.78 -2.85
C PHE A 31 -14.35 -2.85 -1.65
N ALA A 32 -15.41 -2.06 -1.43
CA ALA A 32 -15.57 -1.31 -0.19
C ALA A 32 -15.60 -2.25 1.02
N THR A 33 -16.33 -3.36 0.93
CA THR A 33 -16.39 -4.38 1.99
C THR A 33 -15.01 -4.99 2.24
N TYR A 34 -14.25 -5.33 1.19
CA TYR A 34 -12.90 -5.87 1.34
C TYR A 34 -11.92 -4.86 1.96
N LEU A 35 -11.93 -3.62 1.50
CA LEU A 35 -11.02 -2.58 2.00
C LEU A 35 -11.35 -2.15 3.43
N LEU A 36 -12.64 -2.08 3.78
CA LEU A 36 -13.09 -1.84 5.15
C LEU A 36 -12.71 -3.01 6.06
N GLY A 37 -12.97 -4.25 5.62
CA GLY A 37 -12.58 -5.46 6.34
C GLY A 37 -11.08 -5.51 6.59
N ALA A 38 -10.28 -5.29 5.55
CA ALA A 38 -8.82 -5.21 5.64
C ALA A 38 -8.37 -4.11 6.62
N SER A 39 -8.97 -2.92 6.57
CA SER A 39 -8.61 -1.81 7.47
C SER A 39 -8.89 -2.15 8.94
N ILE A 40 -10.02 -2.79 9.23
CA ILE A 40 -10.38 -3.25 10.57
C ILE A 40 -9.43 -4.36 11.04
N MET A 41 -9.12 -5.34 10.19
CA MET A 41 -8.22 -6.45 10.51
C MET A 41 -6.76 -5.98 10.69
N ASN A 42 -6.35 -4.94 9.95
CA ASN A 42 -4.98 -4.42 10.01
C ASN A 42 -4.68 -3.72 11.34
N ALA A 43 -5.69 -3.18 12.04
CA ALA A 43 -5.50 -2.53 13.34
C ALA A 43 -4.95 -3.50 14.42
N PRO A 44 -5.62 -4.64 14.75
CA PRO A 44 -5.05 -5.62 15.68
C PRO A 44 -3.80 -6.30 15.11
N ALA A 45 -3.74 -6.55 13.81
CA ALA A 45 -2.54 -7.11 13.16
C ALA A 45 -1.31 -6.22 13.38
N ALA A 46 -1.44 -4.91 13.20
CA ALA A 46 -0.36 -3.96 13.43
C ALA A 46 0.14 -3.99 14.87
N ILE A 47 -0.77 -4.10 15.84
CA ILE A 47 -0.39 -4.23 17.26
C ILE A 47 0.41 -5.51 17.47
N VAL A 48 -0.14 -6.66 17.07
CA VAL A 48 0.50 -7.98 17.22
C VAL A 48 1.90 -7.97 16.62
N ILE A 49 2.02 -7.59 15.34
CA ILE A 49 3.32 -7.61 14.66
C ILE A 49 4.28 -6.57 15.25
N SER A 50 3.81 -5.37 15.60
CA SER A 50 4.68 -4.37 16.22
C SER A 50 5.27 -4.85 17.55
N LYS A 51 4.48 -5.57 18.36
CA LYS A 51 4.91 -6.14 19.63
C LYS A 51 5.75 -7.40 19.49
N ILE A 52 5.66 -8.12 18.37
CA ILE A 52 6.61 -9.18 18.02
C ILE A 52 7.98 -8.59 17.65
N ILE A 53 8.02 -7.55 16.80
CA ILE A 53 9.29 -6.94 16.37
C ILE A 53 9.95 -6.14 17.49
N ILE A 54 9.18 -5.41 18.28
CA ILE A 54 9.66 -4.63 19.42
C ILE A 54 8.72 -4.89 20.62
N PRO A 55 9.02 -5.92 21.44
CA PRO A 55 8.30 -6.20 22.66
C PRO A 55 8.36 -5.02 23.64
N GLU A 56 7.32 -4.85 24.46
CA GLU A 56 7.36 -3.85 25.54
C GLU A 56 8.23 -4.36 26.69
N GLU A 57 9.10 -3.49 27.21
CA GLU A 57 9.91 -3.78 28.39
C GLU A 57 9.05 -3.68 29.66
N LYS A 58 9.16 -4.67 30.56
CA LYS A 58 8.32 -4.79 31.76
C LYS A 58 8.41 -3.60 32.73
N ASP A 59 9.51 -2.84 32.67
CA ASP A 59 9.81 -1.78 33.64
C ASP A 59 9.36 -0.37 33.16
N ARG A 60 8.74 -0.27 31.98
CA ARG A 60 8.13 0.99 31.54
C ARG A 60 6.83 1.23 32.29
N LYS A 61 6.81 2.29 33.10
CA LYS A 61 5.57 2.78 33.73
C LYS A 61 4.56 3.14 32.65
N ILE A 62 3.38 2.53 32.71
CA ILE A 62 2.23 2.96 31.91
C ILE A 62 1.77 4.28 32.52
N ASP A 63 1.86 5.35 31.73
CA ASP A 63 1.25 6.62 32.12
C ASP A 63 -0.27 6.48 31.99
N ALA A 64 -0.95 6.40 33.14
CA ALA A 64 -2.40 6.32 33.20
C ALA A 64 -3.07 7.70 33.10
N HIS A 65 -2.28 8.77 33.08
CA HIS A 65 -2.78 10.13 33.01
C HIS A 65 -2.80 10.59 31.55
N LEU A 66 -3.98 10.55 30.93
CA LEU A 66 -4.18 11.09 29.59
C LEU A 66 -4.67 12.53 29.70
N ASP A 67 -3.78 13.49 29.47
CA ASP A 67 -4.15 14.90 29.36
C ASP A 67 -4.46 15.22 27.90
N ILE A 68 -5.76 15.26 27.55
CA ILE A 68 -6.21 15.61 26.20
C ILE A 68 -6.40 17.12 26.17
N SER A 69 -5.58 17.84 25.40
CA SER A 69 -5.83 19.24 25.08
C SER A 69 -7.19 19.35 24.38
N GLY A 70 -8.21 19.85 25.07
CA GLY A 70 -9.59 19.93 24.60
C GLY A 70 -9.86 21.00 23.54
N GLU A 71 -8.86 21.40 22.76
CA GLU A 71 -9.05 22.37 21.69
C GLU A 71 -9.77 21.69 20.52
N VAL A 72 -11.09 21.88 20.45
CA VAL A 72 -11.84 21.68 19.22
C VAL A 72 -11.55 22.89 18.35
N PRO A 73 -10.81 22.74 17.24
CA PRO A 73 -10.36 23.90 16.49
C PRO A 73 -11.48 24.55 15.66
N ASP A 74 -12.65 23.89 15.56
CA ASP A 74 -13.80 24.31 14.76
C ASP A 74 -14.88 24.99 15.60
N VAL A 75 -15.41 26.10 15.10
CA VAL A 75 -16.44 26.90 15.79
C VAL A 75 -17.84 26.27 15.67
N ASN A 76 -18.13 25.61 14.54
CA ASN A 76 -19.42 24.98 14.26
C ASN A 76 -19.32 23.95 13.12
N LEU A 77 -20.43 23.30 12.78
CA LEU A 77 -20.49 22.30 11.71
C LEU A 77 -20.04 22.84 10.34
N ILE A 78 -20.35 24.09 10.01
CA ILE A 78 -19.98 24.69 8.71
C ILE A 78 -18.46 24.91 8.65
N ASP A 79 -17.86 25.34 9.75
CA ASP A 79 -16.40 25.49 9.88
C ASP A 79 -15.68 24.15 9.70
N ALA A 80 -16.14 23.11 10.41
CA ALA A 80 -15.61 21.75 10.29
C ALA A 80 -15.72 21.18 8.86
N MET A 81 -16.88 21.37 8.20
CA MET A 81 -17.06 20.96 6.81
C MET A 81 -16.13 21.72 5.86
N SER A 82 -15.95 23.02 6.07
CA SER A 82 -15.11 23.88 5.23
C SER A 82 -13.63 23.52 5.37
N ARG A 83 -13.18 23.26 6.60
CA ARG A 83 -11.82 22.76 6.88
C ARG A 83 -11.60 21.40 6.24
N GLY A 84 -12.51 20.46 6.46
CA GLY A 84 -12.44 19.11 5.88
C GLY A 84 -12.38 19.13 4.35
N ALA A 85 -13.16 20.01 3.71
CA ALA A 85 -13.11 20.20 2.26
C ALA A 85 -11.76 20.76 1.78
N SER A 86 -11.18 21.74 2.50
CA SER A 86 -9.87 22.32 2.16
C SER A 86 -8.73 21.32 2.32
N GLU A 87 -8.73 20.55 3.41
CA GLU A 87 -7.77 19.47 3.64
C GLU A 87 -7.91 18.36 2.60
N GLY A 88 -9.15 17.97 2.26
CA GLY A 88 -9.45 17.01 1.21
C GLY A 88 -8.95 17.46 -0.16
N LEU A 89 -9.14 18.74 -0.53
CA LEU A 89 -8.62 19.30 -1.78
C LEU A 89 -7.09 19.25 -1.83
N ARG A 90 -6.40 19.63 -0.74
CA ARG A 90 -4.94 19.53 -0.65
C ARG A 90 -4.46 18.09 -0.80
N LEU A 91 -5.14 17.14 -0.13
CA LEU A 91 -4.83 15.71 -0.27
C LEU A 91 -5.01 15.25 -1.73
N ALA A 92 -6.12 15.62 -2.38
CA ALA A 92 -6.39 15.24 -3.77
C ALA A 92 -5.33 15.79 -4.74
N LEU A 93 -4.95 17.07 -4.59
CA LEU A 93 -3.89 17.68 -5.40
C LEU A 93 -2.53 17.01 -5.17
N ASN A 94 -2.18 16.70 -3.93
CA ASN A 94 -0.95 15.99 -3.59
C ASN A 94 -0.93 14.60 -4.22
N VAL A 95 -2.02 13.83 -4.14
CA VAL A 95 -2.12 12.50 -4.75
C VAL A 95 -2.04 12.59 -6.27
N GLY A 96 -2.75 13.53 -6.90
CA GLY A 96 -2.69 13.73 -8.35
C GLY A 96 -1.29 14.08 -8.84
N ALA A 97 -0.62 15.02 -8.18
CA ALA A 97 0.76 15.40 -8.51
C ALA A 97 1.74 14.24 -8.28
N MET A 98 1.59 13.49 -7.18
CA MET A 98 2.40 12.33 -6.86
C MET A 98 2.24 11.22 -7.93
N LEU A 99 1.01 10.92 -8.34
CA LEU A 99 0.72 9.93 -9.39
C LEU A 99 1.37 10.33 -10.72
N LEU A 100 1.20 11.59 -11.15
CA LEU A 100 1.83 12.09 -12.37
C LEU A 100 3.36 11.94 -12.34
N ALA A 101 3.99 12.33 -11.22
CA ALA A 101 5.43 12.22 -11.06
C ALA A 101 5.92 10.77 -11.09
N PHE A 102 5.27 9.86 -10.35
CA PHE A 102 5.69 8.46 -10.33
C PHE A 102 5.45 7.75 -11.65
N ILE A 103 4.32 7.98 -12.32
CA ILE A 103 4.07 7.40 -13.65
C ILE A 103 5.15 7.86 -14.64
N ALA A 104 5.53 9.14 -14.61
CA ALA A 104 6.59 9.65 -15.47
C ALA A 104 7.96 9.00 -15.16
N VAL A 105 8.31 8.83 -13.88
CA VAL A 105 9.55 8.16 -13.47
C VAL A 105 9.55 6.69 -13.85
N ILE A 106 8.45 5.97 -13.62
CA ILE A 106 8.31 4.56 -14.03
C ILE A 106 8.46 4.44 -15.54
N ALA A 107 7.81 5.32 -16.32
CA ALA A 107 7.94 5.33 -17.78
C ALA A 107 9.38 5.58 -18.23
N ALA A 108 10.10 6.52 -17.60
CA ALA A 108 11.50 6.78 -17.90
C ALA A 108 12.41 5.59 -17.54
N LEU A 109 12.17 4.95 -16.39
CA LEU A 109 12.89 3.73 -15.99
C LEU A 109 12.60 2.57 -16.94
N ASN A 110 11.35 2.38 -17.34
CA ASN A 110 10.96 1.34 -18.29
C ASN A 110 11.51 1.61 -19.69
N TYR A 111 11.67 2.87 -20.10
CA TYR A 111 12.38 3.20 -21.34
C TYR A 111 13.85 2.77 -21.27
N LEU A 112 14.54 3.02 -20.15
CA LEU A 112 15.91 2.56 -19.94
C LEU A 112 16.01 1.02 -19.89
N LEU A 113 15.14 0.39 -19.10
CA LEU A 113 15.17 -1.05 -18.87
C LEU A 113 14.73 -1.82 -20.11
N SER A 114 13.56 -1.53 -20.66
CA SER A 114 13.00 -2.27 -21.80
C SER A 114 13.60 -1.77 -23.11
N GLY A 115 13.66 -0.45 -23.32
CA GLY A 115 14.06 0.14 -24.61
C GLY A 115 15.56 0.13 -24.87
N ILE A 116 16.41 0.27 -23.85
CA ILE A 116 17.87 0.27 -24.03
C ILE A 116 18.46 -1.07 -23.63
N ILE A 117 18.36 -1.44 -22.34
CA ILE A 117 19.02 -2.62 -21.81
C ILE A 117 18.38 -3.90 -22.35
N GLY A 118 17.05 -3.95 -22.37
CA GLY A 118 16.26 -5.11 -22.74
C GLY A 118 16.35 -5.46 -24.22
N GLU A 119 16.41 -4.44 -25.10
CA GLU A 119 16.66 -4.62 -26.52
C GLU A 119 18.10 -5.04 -26.79
N PHE A 120 19.08 -4.33 -26.20
CA PHE A 120 20.50 -4.58 -26.44
C PHE A 120 20.95 -5.98 -26.00
N LEU A 121 20.45 -6.46 -24.85
CA LEU A 121 20.80 -7.77 -24.29
C LEU A 121 19.82 -8.88 -24.70
N GLY A 122 18.79 -8.58 -25.50
CA GLY A 122 17.76 -9.55 -25.88
C GLY A 122 16.91 -10.05 -24.70
N LEU A 123 16.86 -9.32 -23.58
CA LEU A 123 16.08 -9.71 -22.40
C LEU A 123 14.57 -9.59 -22.64
N ASN A 124 14.14 -8.68 -23.52
CA ASN A 124 12.70 -8.50 -23.78
C ASN A 124 12.04 -9.78 -24.31
N SER A 125 12.66 -10.45 -25.28
CA SER A 125 12.14 -11.70 -25.83
C SER A 125 12.17 -12.84 -24.81
N LEU A 126 13.18 -12.87 -23.94
CA LEU A 126 13.25 -13.82 -22.82
C LEU A 126 12.14 -13.58 -21.80
N VAL A 127 11.83 -12.33 -21.47
CA VAL A 127 10.75 -12.00 -20.54
C VAL A 127 9.39 -12.37 -21.15
N VAL A 128 9.12 -11.99 -22.39
CA VAL A 128 7.86 -12.31 -23.07
C VAL A 128 7.64 -13.83 -23.15
N SER A 129 8.67 -14.59 -23.56
CA SER A 129 8.58 -16.05 -23.65
C SER A 129 8.47 -16.75 -22.29
N SER A 130 9.22 -16.31 -21.28
CA SER A 130 9.17 -16.91 -19.93
C SER A 130 7.89 -16.59 -19.16
N THR A 131 7.22 -15.50 -19.51
CA THR A 131 5.99 -15.05 -18.84
C THR A 131 4.73 -15.30 -19.66
N ASN A 132 4.82 -16.01 -20.80
CA ASN A 132 3.70 -16.22 -21.72
C ASN A 132 2.97 -14.91 -22.09
N GLY A 133 3.73 -13.81 -22.26
CA GLY A 133 3.19 -12.51 -22.61
C GLY A 133 2.51 -11.74 -21.47
N THR A 134 2.56 -12.21 -20.21
CA THR A 134 2.09 -11.41 -19.06
C THR A 134 2.88 -10.10 -18.91
N PHE A 135 4.18 -10.12 -19.24
CA PHE A 135 5.01 -8.92 -19.31
C PHE A 135 5.51 -8.74 -20.75
N SER A 136 5.43 -7.50 -21.25
CA SER A 136 5.80 -7.14 -22.62
C SER A 136 7.31 -6.93 -22.83
N GLY A 137 8.10 -6.91 -21.77
CA GLY A 137 9.55 -6.69 -21.85
C GLY A 137 10.21 -6.64 -20.47
N PHE A 138 11.51 -6.38 -20.46
CA PHE A 138 12.30 -6.22 -19.25
C PHE A 138 11.98 -4.87 -18.58
N SER A 139 11.03 -4.88 -17.65
CA SER A 139 10.50 -3.68 -17.00
C SER A 139 10.72 -3.66 -15.48
N LEU A 140 10.48 -2.50 -14.86
CA LEU A 140 10.50 -2.35 -13.40
C LEU A 140 9.48 -3.28 -12.74
N GLU A 141 8.29 -3.38 -13.30
CA GLU A 141 7.21 -4.25 -12.83
C GLU A 141 7.63 -5.72 -12.87
N TYR A 142 8.32 -6.14 -13.93
CA TYR A 142 8.86 -7.49 -14.02
C TYR A 142 9.90 -7.76 -12.93
N LEU A 143 10.85 -6.83 -12.74
CA LEU A 143 11.90 -6.96 -11.70
C LEU A 143 11.30 -7.03 -10.29
N LEU A 144 10.36 -6.15 -9.98
CA LEU A 144 9.62 -6.17 -8.73
C LEU A 144 8.83 -7.47 -8.59
N GLY A 145 8.19 -7.92 -9.67
CA GLY A 145 7.55 -9.23 -9.76
C GLY A 145 8.48 -10.34 -9.31
N GLN A 146 9.68 -10.43 -9.88
CA GLN A 146 10.63 -11.50 -9.57
C GLN A 146 11.08 -11.49 -8.10
N VAL A 147 11.31 -10.30 -7.53
CA VAL A 147 11.70 -10.16 -6.12
C VAL A 147 10.56 -10.54 -5.18
N PHE A 148 9.35 -10.05 -5.46
CA PHE A 148 8.23 -10.15 -4.54
C PHE A 148 7.30 -11.36 -4.78
N ARG A 149 7.52 -12.13 -5.86
CA ARG A 149 6.78 -13.35 -6.20
C ARG A 149 6.75 -14.35 -5.05
N LEU A 150 7.87 -14.49 -4.33
CA LEU A 150 7.96 -15.38 -3.18
C LEU A 150 6.96 -15.00 -2.08
N PHE A 151 6.83 -13.71 -1.78
CA PHE A 151 5.88 -13.24 -0.77
C PHE A 151 4.43 -13.43 -1.24
N ALA A 152 4.15 -13.19 -2.53
CA ALA A 152 2.83 -13.48 -3.11
C ALA A 152 2.47 -14.97 -2.95
N TRP A 153 3.42 -15.87 -3.18
CA TRP A 153 3.20 -17.31 -2.99
C TRP A 153 2.94 -17.66 -1.53
N VAL A 154 3.72 -17.10 -0.61
CA VAL A 154 3.57 -17.34 0.85
C VAL A 154 2.19 -16.92 1.37
N ILE A 155 1.61 -15.84 0.85
CA ILE A 155 0.26 -15.38 1.25
C ILE A 155 -0.89 -16.13 0.54
N GLY A 156 -0.59 -17.19 -0.22
CA GLY A 156 -1.59 -18.10 -0.78
C GLY A 156 -2.02 -17.81 -2.22
N VAL A 157 -1.26 -17.01 -2.97
CA VAL A 157 -1.49 -16.79 -4.42
C VAL A 157 -1.02 -18.02 -5.22
N GLU A 158 -1.82 -18.44 -6.20
CA GLU A 158 -1.42 -19.53 -7.12
C GLU A 158 -0.18 -19.16 -7.93
N TRP A 159 0.73 -20.12 -8.14
CA TRP A 159 2.03 -19.85 -8.79
C TRP A 159 1.91 -19.12 -10.13
N LYS A 160 0.88 -19.38 -10.93
CA LYS A 160 0.59 -18.67 -12.19
C LYS A 160 0.41 -17.15 -12.02
N ASP A 161 -0.19 -16.72 -10.92
CA ASP A 161 -0.54 -15.31 -10.64
C ASP A 161 0.53 -14.61 -9.78
N THR A 162 1.39 -15.38 -9.11
CA THR A 162 2.37 -14.83 -8.15
C THR A 162 3.32 -13.80 -8.75
N LEU A 163 3.66 -13.89 -10.04
CA LEU A 163 4.55 -12.91 -10.66
C LEU A 163 3.86 -11.54 -10.79
N ALA A 164 2.61 -11.54 -11.26
CA ALA A 164 1.80 -10.35 -11.38
C ALA A 164 1.48 -9.75 -9.99
N VAL A 165 1.03 -10.57 -9.04
CA VAL A 165 0.77 -10.09 -7.67
C VAL A 165 2.06 -9.62 -6.99
N GLY A 166 3.18 -10.32 -7.19
CA GLY A 166 4.49 -9.89 -6.72
C GLY A 166 4.86 -8.50 -7.22
N SER A 167 4.58 -8.21 -8.49
CA SER A 167 4.83 -6.88 -9.06
C SER A 167 4.05 -5.81 -8.30
N LEU A 168 2.77 -6.06 -8.01
CA LEU A 168 1.92 -5.14 -7.23
C LEU A 168 2.47 -4.92 -5.81
N LEU A 169 2.92 -5.99 -5.13
CA LEU A 169 3.53 -5.88 -3.79
C LEU A 169 4.82 -5.05 -3.81
N GLY A 170 5.65 -5.23 -4.83
CA GLY A 170 6.87 -4.45 -5.01
C GLY A 170 6.58 -2.99 -5.34
N GLN A 171 5.62 -2.72 -6.24
CA GLN A 171 5.18 -1.37 -6.58
C GLN A 171 4.66 -0.65 -5.34
N LYS A 172 3.84 -1.32 -4.53
CA LYS A 172 3.39 -0.78 -3.24
C LYS A 172 4.57 -0.39 -2.35
N THR A 173 5.52 -1.29 -2.17
CA THR A 173 6.63 -1.10 -1.23
C THR A 173 7.58 0.02 -1.65
N VAL A 174 7.96 0.03 -2.93
CA VAL A 174 8.98 0.93 -3.47
C VAL A 174 8.40 2.28 -3.86
N ILE A 175 7.16 2.31 -4.36
CA ILE A 175 6.50 3.50 -4.89
C ILE A 175 5.41 3.92 -3.91
N ASN A 176 4.21 3.37 -4.07
CA ASN A 176 3.08 3.49 -3.16
C ASN A 176 1.94 2.54 -3.58
N GLU A 177 0.98 2.38 -2.69
CA GLU A 177 -0.20 1.55 -2.89
C GLU A 177 -1.16 2.10 -3.96
N PHE A 178 -1.17 3.41 -4.22
CA PHE A 178 -1.99 4.01 -5.29
C PHE A 178 -1.61 3.47 -6.67
N VAL A 179 -0.32 3.47 -7.00
CA VAL A 179 0.21 2.92 -8.26
C VAL A 179 -0.06 1.43 -8.34
N ALA A 180 0.12 0.70 -7.23
CA ALA A 180 -0.20 -0.72 -7.17
C ALA A 180 -1.71 -1.00 -7.38
N TYR A 181 -2.61 -0.18 -6.85
CA TYR A 181 -4.05 -0.35 -7.07
C TYR A 181 -4.47 -0.05 -8.51
N LEU A 182 -3.82 0.92 -9.18
CA LEU A 182 -4.02 1.14 -10.62
C LEU A 182 -3.61 -0.11 -11.41
N GLY A 183 -2.43 -0.66 -11.13
CA GLY A 183 -1.98 -1.91 -11.76
C GLY A 183 -2.92 -3.10 -11.48
N LEU A 184 -3.47 -3.21 -10.27
CA LEU A 184 -4.45 -4.25 -9.94
C LEU A 184 -5.76 -4.05 -10.71
N ALA A 185 -6.22 -2.80 -10.86
CA ALA A 185 -7.42 -2.48 -11.64
C ALA A 185 -7.24 -2.86 -13.12
N ASP A 186 -6.09 -2.55 -13.71
CA ASP A 186 -5.75 -2.92 -15.10
C ASP A 186 -5.70 -4.44 -15.27
N MET A 187 -5.04 -5.15 -14.36
CA MET A 187 -4.94 -6.62 -14.39
C MET A 187 -6.31 -7.30 -14.23
N LYS A 188 -7.17 -6.74 -13.36
CA LYS A 188 -8.56 -7.18 -13.18
C LYS A 188 -9.37 -6.96 -14.46
N ALA A 189 -9.29 -5.79 -15.07
CA ALA A 189 -10.01 -5.45 -16.30
C ALA A 189 -9.57 -6.34 -17.47
N ALA A 190 -8.29 -6.69 -17.53
CA ALA A 190 -7.73 -7.61 -18.53
C ALA A 190 -8.04 -9.10 -18.26
N GLY A 191 -8.63 -9.45 -17.11
CA GLY A 191 -8.92 -10.84 -16.75
C GLY A 191 -7.67 -11.71 -16.53
N THR A 192 -6.54 -11.09 -16.18
CA THR A 192 -5.23 -11.76 -16.08
C THR A 192 -4.99 -12.45 -14.74
N LEU A 193 -5.81 -12.15 -13.72
CA LEU A 193 -5.70 -12.70 -12.37
C LEU A 193 -6.95 -13.51 -12.03
N SER A 194 -6.76 -14.59 -11.28
CA SER A 194 -7.89 -15.33 -10.72
C SER A 194 -8.68 -14.48 -9.71
N PRO A 195 -9.99 -14.74 -9.52
CA PRO A 195 -10.80 -14.05 -8.51
C PRO A 195 -10.19 -14.09 -7.10
N LYS A 196 -9.59 -15.24 -6.73
CA LYS A 196 -8.90 -15.41 -5.45
C LYS A 196 -7.68 -14.48 -5.33
N SER A 197 -6.84 -14.43 -6.36
CA SER A 197 -5.65 -13.56 -6.39
C SER A 197 -6.01 -12.08 -6.31
N ILE A 198 -7.12 -11.66 -6.92
CA ILE A 198 -7.63 -10.28 -6.83
C ILE A 198 -8.00 -9.94 -5.37
N VAL A 199 -8.68 -10.85 -4.65
CA VAL A 199 -9.02 -10.65 -3.24
C VAL A 199 -7.76 -10.58 -2.38
N ILE A 200 -6.84 -11.54 -2.52
CA ILE A 200 -5.57 -11.54 -1.77
C ILE A 200 -4.78 -10.25 -2.02
N ALA A 201 -4.63 -9.86 -3.29
CA ALA A 201 -3.95 -8.62 -3.65
C ALA A 201 -4.64 -7.38 -3.05
N THR A 202 -5.98 -7.31 -3.08
CA THR A 202 -6.74 -6.21 -2.47
C THR A 202 -6.38 -6.04 -0.99
N TYR A 203 -6.34 -7.12 -0.22
CA TYR A 203 -5.97 -7.06 1.19
C TYR A 203 -4.48 -6.75 1.39
N ALA A 204 -3.60 -7.36 0.61
CA ALA A 204 -2.15 -7.16 0.72
C ALA A 204 -1.74 -5.73 0.40
N LEU A 205 -2.43 -5.09 -0.54
CA LEU A 205 -2.20 -3.70 -0.94
C LEU A 205 -2.79 -2.70 0.05
N CYS A 206 -3.78 -3.09 0.86
CA CYS A 206 -4.46 -2.22 1.82
C CYS A 206 -3.55 -1.80 2.99
N GLY A 207 -2.73 -0.77 2.80
CA GLY A 207 -1.97 -0.10 3.85
C GLY A 207 -0.87 0.80 3.28
N PHE A 208 -0.55 1.88 3.98
CA PHE A 208 0.54 2.82 3.65
C PHE A 208 1.94 2.28 3.98
N SER A 209 2.19 1.00 3.75
CA SER A 209 3.48 0.34 4.04
C SER A 209 4.43 0.48 2.85
N ASN A 210 4.96 1.69 2.67
CA ASN A 210 5.93 2.04 1.62
C ASN A 210 7.05 2.95 2.17
N PHE A 211 8.17 3.10 1.44
CA PHE A 211 9.31 3.91 1.91
C PHE A 211 8.96 5.38 2.14
N SER A 212 8.10 5.97 1.30
CA SER A 212 7.68 7.37 1.46
C SER A 212 6.91 7.60 2.76
N SER A 213 6.19 6.59 3.24
CA SER A 213 5.38 6.67 4.46
C SER A 213 6.20 6.75 5.74
N ILE A 214 7.48 6.37 5.71
CA ILE A 214 8.42 6.63 6.80
C ILE A 214 8.62 8.14 6.94
N ALA A 215 8.93 8.83 5.84
CA ALA A 215 9.14 10.28 5.85
C ALA A 215 7.87 11.03 6.26
N ILE A 216 6.70 10.62 5.75
CA ILE A 216 5.41 11.22 6.10
C ILE A 216 5.16 11.11 7.61
N GLN A 217 5.44 9.97 8.24
CA GLN A 217 5.24 9.83 9.68
C GLN A 217 6.29 10.54 10.53
N VAL A 218 7.55 10.57 10.08
CA VAL A 218 8.59 11.33 10.79
C VAL A 218 8.23 12.82 10.79
N GLY A 219 7.75 13.36 9.67
CA GLY A 219 7.27 14.74 9.58
C GLY A 219 5.97 14.97 10.37
N GLY A 220 4.96 14.11 10.16
CA GLY A 220 3.63 14.28 10.75
C GLY A 220 3.59 14.03 12.26
N ILE A 221 4.24 12.99 12.76
CA ILE A 221 4.34 12.77 14.23
C ILE A 221 5.37 13.74 14.81
N GLY A 222 6.42 14.07 14.07
CA GLY A 222 7.45 15.02 14.50
C GLY A 222 6.95 16.45 14.70
N SER A 223 5.89 16.89 14.01
CA SER A 223 5.29 18.20 14.27
C SER A 223 4.49 18.23 15.58
N ILE A 224 3.94 17.08 15.99
CA ILE A 224 3.19 16.91 17.25
C ILE A 224 4.16 16.64 18.42
N ALA A 225 5.28 15.96 18.15
CA ALA A 225 6.30 15.62 19.14
C ALA A 225 7.73 15.93 18.61
N PRO A 226 8.15 17.21 18.59
CA PRO A 226 9.42 17.64 18.00
C PRO A 226 10.67 16.91 18.52
N GLY A 227 10.70 16.58 19.81
CA GLY A 227 11.81 15.85 20.43
C GLY A 227 11.90 14.35 20.04
N GLN A 228 10.92 13.82 19.31
CA GLN A 228 10.85 12.39 18.97
C GLN A 228 11.33 12.07 17.55
N GLN A 229 11.65 13.06 16.72
CA GLN A 229 12.04 12.84 15.32
C GLN A 229 13.19 11.82 15.15
N GLY A 230 14.21 11.87 16.01
CA GLY A 230 15.32 10.92 16.00
C GLY A 230 14.88 9.48 16.31
N ASN A 231 13.96 9.30 17.25
CA ASN A 231 13.38 7.99 17.57
C ASN A 231 12.51 7.48 16.42
N LEU A 232 11.66 8.34 15.84
CA LEU A 232 10.80 7.99 14.70
C LEU A 232 11.63 7.54 13.49
N SER A 233 12.69 8.28 13.16
CA SER A 233 13.61 7.94 12.07
C SER A 233 14.26 6.56 12.29
N ARG A 234 14.77 6.29 13.49
CA ARG A 234 15.39 5.00 13.85
C ARG A 234 14.41 3.83 13.77
N LEU A 235 13.15 4.07 14.10
CA LEU A 235 12.09 3.05 14.10
C LEU A 235 11.44 2.86 12.72
N GLY A 236 11.62 3.79 11.78
CA GLY A 236 10.92 3.83 10.49
C GLY A 236 10.94 2.51 9.72
N MET A 237 12.12 1.94 9.50
CA MET A 237 12.26 0.68 8.75
C MET A 237 11.64 -0.52 9.48
N ARG A 238 11.75 -0.58 10.81
CA ARG A 238 11.14 -1.65 11.61
C ARG A 238 9.62 -1.54 11.60
N ALA A 239 9.11 -0.32 11.69
CA ALA A 239 7.69 -0.04 11.62
C ALA A 239 7.12 -0.35 10.22
N LEU A 240 7.85 -0.04 9.16
CA LEU A 240 7.49 -0.37 7.79
C LEU A 240 7.40 -1.90 7.62
N LEU A 241 8.43 -2.64 8.03
CA LEU A 241 8.43 -4.10 8.00
C LEU A 241 7.24 -4.68 8.78
N ALA A 242 6.99 -4.18 9.99
CA ALA A 242 5.85 -4.62 10.80
C ALA A 242 4.51 -4.39 10.08
N ALA A 243 4.36 -3.23 9.43
CA ALA A 243 3.15 -2.87 8.72
C ALA A 243 2.95 -3.70 7.44
N THR A 244 4.02 -3.95 6.69
CA THR A 244 3.98 -4.84 5.52
C THR A 244 3.54 -6.24 5.93
N ILE A 245 4.14 -6.81 6.98
CA ILE A 245 3.75 -8.14 7.49
C ILE A 245 2.29 -8.14 7.96
N ALA A 246 1.82 -7.07 8.61
CA ALA A 246 0.41 -6.96 9.02
C ALA A 246 -0.54 -7.02 7.82
N CYS A 247 -0.27 -6.28 6.74
CA CYS A 247 -1.07 -6.36 5.50
C CYS A 247 -0.99 -7.75 4.84
N LEU A 248 0.19 -8.38 4.81
CA LEU A 248 0.35 -9.73 4.25
C LEU A 248 -0.39 -10.79 5.08
N MET A 249 -0.42 -10.63 6.40
CA MET A 249 -1.15 -11.53 7.30
C MET A 249 -2.66 -11.46 7.05
N THR A 250 -3.24 -10.26 6.92
CA THR A 250 -4.68 -10.12 6.63
C THR A 250 -5.03 -10.59 5.23
N ALA A 251 -4.13 -10.42 4.26
CA ALA A 251 -4.27 -11.00 2.92
C ALA A 251 -4.28 -12.53 2.93
N THR A 252 -3.43 -13.15 3.76
CA THR A 252 -3.39 -14.60 3.93
C THR A 252 -4.70 -15.12 4.51
N ILE A 253 -5.25 -14.43 5.52
CA ILE A 253 -6.56 -14.77 6.10
C ILE A 253 -7.67 -14.65 5.04
N ALA A 254 -7.69 -13.56 4.27
CA ALA A 254 -8.66 -13.38 3.18
C ALA A 254 -8.56 -14.50 2.13
N GLY A 255 -7.34 -14.90 1.76
CA GLY A 255 -7.11 -16.02 0.84
C GLY A 255 -7.50 -17.39 1.40
N ALA A 256 -7.44 -17.58 2.71
CA ALA A 256 -7.88 -18.81 3.37
C ALA A 256 -9.41 -18.92 3.49
N LEU A 257 -10.10 -17.77 3.60
CA LEU A 257 -11.56 -17.68 3.72
C LEU A 257 -12.29 -17.47 2.37
N PHE A 258 -11.53 -17.40 1.26
CA PHE A 258 -12.06 -17.22 -0.09
C PHE A 258 -12.85 -18.43 -0.59
#